data_AF-O66441-F1
#
_entry.id   AF-O66441-F1
#
_cell.length_a   1.000
_cell.length_b   1.000
_cell.length_c   1.000
_cell.angle_alpha   90.00
_cell.angle_beta   90.00
_cell.angle_gamma   90.00
#
_symmetry.space_group_name_H-M   'P 1'
#
loop_
_entity.id
_entity.type
_entity.pdbx_description
1 polymer ?
#
loop_
_entity_poly.entity_id
_entity_poly.type
_entity_poly.pdbx_seq_one_letter_code
_entity_poly.pdbx_strand_id
1 'polypeptide(L)'
;MYALLVISLYLQRFYNLSIIPQLILLSPLLFQDEKSLGFKNFKKGLTYGSLFLPFSVPYLLSAQCYALVLNQLGIALAEEIFFRGFLMQKFSNFTVSLMSTSAHLAYWANLNALLTFFPSLFFGWLYRKTDSVIAPAFAHFSANMFYFFFIERFPELGELLQRSLI
;
A
#
# COMPACT_ATOMS: atom_id res chain seq x y z
N MET A 1 4.76 15.79 -7.45
CA MET A 1 4.02 14.50 -7.44
C MET A 1 3.52 14.12 -6.06
N TYR A 2 4.38 13.97 -5.05
CA TYR A 2 3.92 13.60 -3.70
C TYR A 2 2.86 14.57 -3.12
N ALA A 3 3.10 15.89 -3.20
CA ALA A 3 2.10 16.88 -2.75
C ALA A 3 0.75 16.73 -3.49
N LEU A 4 0.76 16.42 -4.79
CA LEU A 4 -0.46 16.19 -5.57
C LEU A 4 -1.21 14.95 -5.07
N LEU A 5 -0.48 13.88 -4.72
CA LEU A 5 -1.07 12.68 -4.11
C LEU A 5 -1.80 13.06 -2.81
N VAL A 6 -1.13 13.75 -1.88
CA VAL A 6 -1.73 14.15 -0.59
C VAL A 6 -2.96 15.03 -0.80
N ILE A 7 -2.89 16.01 -1.69
CA ILE A 7 -4.04 16.88 -2.03
C ILE A 7 -5.18 16.04 -2.61
N SER A 8 -4.90 15.12 -3.53
CA SER A 8 -5.93 14.27 -4.14
C SER A 8 -6.63 13.36 -3.12
N LEU A 9 -5.87 12.77 -2.18
CA LEU A 9 -6.40 11.93 -1.11
C LEU A 9 -7.27 12.75 -0.14
N TYR A 10 -6.85 13.96 0.20
CA TYR A 10 -7.65 14.87 1.00
C TYR A 10 -8.97 15.25 0.30
N LEU A 11 -8.91 15.62 -0.98
CA LEU A 11 -10.11 15.98 -1.76
C LEU A 11 -11.05 14.80 -2.00
N GLN A 12 -10.51 13.58 -2.14
CA GLN A 12 -11.33 12.37 -2.33
C GLN A 12 -12.34 12.18 -1.19
N ARG A 13 -11.99 12.58 0.04
CA ARG A 13 -12.90 12.51 1.21
C ARG A 13 -14.21 13.27 1.00
N PHE A 14 -14.20 14.31 0.19
CA PHE A 14 -15.35 15.19 -0.02
C PHE A 14 -16.02 14.98 -1.39
N TYR A 15 -15.25 14.59 -2.40
CA TYR A 15 -15.70 14.64 -3.80
C TYR A 15 -15.76 13.26 -4.49
N ASN A 16 -15.56 12.15 -3.78
CA ASN A 16 -15.59 10.77 -4.31
C ASN A 16 -14.71 10.56 -5.56
N LEU A 17 -13.54 11.20 -5.59
CA LEU A 17 -12.61 11.20 -6.72
C LEU A 17 -11.67 9.98 -6.69
N SER A 18 -12.26 8.78 -6.65
CA SER A 18 -11.60 7.51 -6.31
C SER A 18 -10.61 6.99 -7.35
N ILE A 19 -10.41 7.66 -8.48
CA ILE A 19 -9.47 7.25 -9.53
C ILE A 19 -8.22 8.14 -9.57
N ILE A 20 -8.30 9.38 -9.07
CA ILE A 20 -7.22 10.37 -9.20
C ILE A 20 -5.97 9.94 -8.43
N PRO A 21 -6.05 9.50 -7.15
CA PRO A 21 -4.85 9.06 -6.42
C PRO A 21 -4.15 7.89 -7.10
N GLN A 22 -4.90 6.93 -7.66
CA GLN A 22 -4.36 5.74 -8.34
C GLN A 22 -3.62 6.14 -9.62
N LEU A 23 -4.17 7.09 -10.39
CA LEU A 23 -3.48 7.63 -11.55
C LEU A 23 -2.18 8.34 -11.15
N ILE A 24 -2.17 9.07 -10.04
CA ILE A 24 -0.95 9.72 -9.52
C ILE A 24 0.07 8.67 -9.07
N LEU A 25 -0.35 7.62 -8.36
CA LEU A 25 0.52 6.53 -7.91
C LEU A 25 1.17 5.78 -9.09
N LEU A 26 0.42 5.56 -10.18
CA LEU A 26 0.91 4.87 -11.38
C LEU A 26 1.64 5.79 -12.37
N SER A 27 1.48 7.11 -12.26
CA SER A 27 2.09 8.07 -13.20
C SER A 27 3.61 7.96 -13.37
N PRO A 28 4.44 7.48 -12.41
CA PRO A 28 5.85 7.20 -12.67
C PRO A 28 6.10 6.27 -13.87
N LEU A 29 5.19 5.33 -14.17
CA LEU A 29 5.29 4.44 -15.33
C LEU A 29 5.24 5.18 -16.67
N LEU A 30 4.75 6.42 -16.70
CA LEU A 30 4.65 7.21 -17.93
C LEU A 30 5.99 7.84 -18.34
N PHE A 31 6.94 7.97 -17.40
CA PHE A 31 8.17 8.72 -17.64
C PHE A 31 9.45 8.11 -17.04
N GLN A 32 9.35 6.97 -16.34
CA GLN A 32 10.50 6.17 -15.90
C GLN A 32 10.43 4.75 -16.45
N ASP A 33 11.59 4.14 -16.66
CA ASP A 33 11.69 2.76 -17.09
C ASP A 33 11.26 1.79 -15.98
N GLU A 34 10.70 0.64 -16.39
CA GLU A 34 10.20 -0.36 -15.44
C GLU A 34 11.29 -0.88 -14.49
N LYS A 35 12.52 -1.02 -14.99
CA LYS A 35 13.63 -1.55 -14.18
C LYS A 35 14.03 -0.59 -13.07
N SER A 36 14.07 0.73 -13.31
CA SER A 36 14.34 1.74 -12.29
C SER A 36 13.23 1.82 -11.25
N LEU A 37 11.97 1.60 -11.65
CA LEU A 37 10.83 1.47 -10.76
C LEU A 37 10.80 0.16 -9.96
N GLY A 38 11.79 -0.72 -10.14
CA GLY A 38 11.93 -1.94 -9.35
C GLY A 38 11.29 -3.18 -9.96
N PHE A 39 10.85 -3.15 -11.22
CA PHE A 39 10.48 -4.35 -11.97
C PHE A 39 11.72 -5.11 -12.45
N LYS A 40 12.49 -5.59 -11.47
CA LYS A 40 13.69 -6.41 -11.66
C LYS A 40 13.73 -7.48 -10.58
N ASN A 41 14.66 -8.42 -10.72
CA ASN A 41 14.85 -9.53 -9.78
C ASN A 41 13.56 -10.32 -9.48
N PHE A 42 12.70 -10.51 -10.48
CA PHE A 42 11.37 -11.12 -10.35
C PHE A 42 11.36 -12.44 -9.58
N LYS A 43 12.34 -13.33 -9.81
CA LYS A 43 12.45 -14.60 -9.07
C LYS A 43 12.55 -14.36 -7.56
N LYS A 44 13.48 -13.48 -7.13
CA LYS A 44 13.66 -13.13 -5.73
C LYS A 44 12.45 -12.37 -5.18
N GLY A 45 11.88 -11.47 -5.99
CA GLY A 45 10.64 -10.76 -5.70
C GLY A 45 9.51 -11.72 -5.35
N LEU A 46 9.27 -12.70 -6.23
CA LEU A 46 8.25 -13.72 -6.08
C LEU A 46 8.52 -14.65 -4.90
N THR A 47 9.75 -15.14 -4.74
CA THR A 47 10.10 -16.04 -3.62
C THR A 47 9.84 -15.36 -2.27
N TYR A 48 10.29 -14.12 -2.09
CA TYR A 48 10.12 -13.42 -0.82
C TYR A 48 8.68 -12.92 -0.63
N GLY A 49 8.03 -12.43 -1.69
CA GLY A 49 6.63 -11.98 -1.63
C GLY A 49 5.66 -13.11 -1.32
N SER A 50 5.86 -14.29 -1.91
CA SER A 50 5.00 -15.46 -1.71
C SER A 50 5.01 -15.99 -0.28
N LEU A 51 6.05 -15.69 0.52
CA LEU A 51 6.09 -16.05 1.94
C LEU A 51 4.96 -15.37 2.75
N PHE A 52 4.40 -14.28 2.25
CA PHE A 52 3.34 -13.53 2.92
C PHE A 52 1.93 -13.93 2.47
N LEU A 53 1.80 -14.62 1.32
CA LEU A 53 0.50 -15.05 0.80
C LEU A 53 -0.33 -15.89 1.79
N PRO A 54 0.23 -16.73 2.68
CA PRO A 54 -0.55 -17.41 3.71
C PRO A 54 -1.41 -16.45 4.57
N PHE A 55 -0.97 -15.22 4.80
CA PHE A 55 -1.76 -14.22 5.54
C PHE A 55 -2.99 -13.72 4.77
N SER A 56 -3.00 -13.83 3.44
CA SER A 56 -4.19 -13.50 2.63
C SER A 56 -5.22 -14.62 2.56
N VAL A 57 -4.81 -15.87 2.79
CA VAL A 57 -5.69 -17.05 2.61
C VAL A 57 -6.99 -16.97 3.42
N PRO A 58 -7.00 -16.58 4.71
CA PRO A 58 -8.23 -16.51 5.48
C PRO A 58 -9.29 -15.60 4.82
N TYR A 59 -8.89 -14.43 4.34
CA TYR A 59 -9.78 -13.53 3.63
C TYR A 59 -10.22 -14.08 2.28
N LEU A 60 -9.28 -14.64 1.51
CA LEU A 60 -9.58 -15.18 0.17
C LEU A 60 -10.63 -16.31 0.21
N LEU A 61 -10.62 -17.12 1.26
CA LEU A 61 -11.60 -18.20 1.44
C LEU A 61 -12.97 -17.69 1.89
N SER A 62 -13.04 -16.55 2.58
CA SER A 62 -14.30 -15.93 3.03
C SER A 62 -14.79 -14.80 2.12
N ALA A 63 -14.03 -14.43 1.09
CA ALA A 63 -14.29 -13.27 0.26
C ALA A 63 -15.61 -13.42 -0.52
N GLN A 64 -16.54 -12.51 -0.25
CA GLN A 64 -17.82 -12.45 -0.97
C GLN A 64 -17.69 -11.77 -2.34
N CYS A 65 -16.64 -10.95 -2.53
CA CYS A 65 -16.41 -10.17 -3.74
C CYS A 65 -14.94 -10.22 -4.17
N TYR A 66 -14.61 -11.06 -5.16
CA TYR A 66 -13.26 -11.18 -5.71
C TYR A 66 -12.79 -9.91 -6.45
N ALA A 67 -13.71 -9.05 -6.91
CA ALA A 67 -13.35 -7.77 -7.50
C ALA A 67 -12.63 -6.85 -6.48
N LEU A 68 -13.03 -6.90 -5.20
CA LEU A 68 -12.36 -6.17 -4.13
C LEU A 68 -10.94 -6.69 -3.89
N VAL A 69 -10.75 -8.01 -3.92
CA VAL A 69 -9.44 -8.65 -3.80
C VAL A 69 -8.50 -8.16 -4.92
N LEU A 70 -8.96 -8.20 -6.17
CA LEU A 70 -8.17 -7.73 -7.31
C LEU A 70 -7.88 -6.23 -7.22
N ASN A 71 -8.85 -5.44 -6.76
CA ASN A 71 -8.65 -4.01 -6.54
C ASN A 71 -7.55 -3.74 -5.50
N GLN A 72 -7.52 -4.49 -4.39
CA GLN A 72 -6.47 -4.35 -3.38
C GLN A 72 -5.09 -4.76 -3.87
N LEU A 73 -5.00 -5.78 -4.72
CA LEU A 73 -3.72 -6.12 -5.36
C LEU A 73 -3.23 -4.96 -6.24
N GLY A 74 -4.14 -4.34 -7.01
CA GLY A 74 -3.84 -3.18 -7.83
C GLY A 74 -3.39 -1.96 -7.01
N ILE A 75 -4.06 -1.69 -5.88
CA ILE A 75 -3.69 -0.62 -4.94
C ILE A 75 -2.31 -0.88 -4.35
N ALA A 76 -2.08 -2.09 -3.80
CA ALA A 76 -0.79 -2.45 -3.22
C ALA A 76 0.34 -2.28 -4.26
N LEU A 77 0.14 -2.77 -5.48
CA LEU A 77 1.14 -2.62 -6.54
C LEU A 77 1.39 -1.15 -6.89
N ALA A 78 0.34 -0.34 -7.08
CA ALA A 78 0.46 1.08 -7.40
C ALA A 78 1.20 1.86 -6.31
N GLU A 79 0.86 1.60 -5.04
CA GLU A 79 1.56 2.20 -3.90
C GLU A 79 3.02 1.81 -3.83
N GLU A 80 3.35 0.52 -4.02
CA GLU A 80 4.74 0.08 -3.99
C GLU A 80 5.57 0.66 -5.15
N ILE A 81 4.99 0.77 -6.36
CA ILE A 81 5.65 1.47 -7.48
C ILE A 81 5.97 2.91 -7.08
N PHE A 82 5.01 3.62 -6.51
CA PHE A 82 5.18 5.03 -6.18
C PHE A 82 6.14 5.26 -5.01
N PHE A 83 5.92 4.57 -3.88
CA PHE A 83 6.72 4.79 -2.68
C PHE A 83 8.10 4.13 -2.80
N ARG A 84 8.19 2.89 -3.28
CA ARG A 84 9.45 2.10 -3.25
C ARG A 84 10.17 2.20 -4.58
N GLY A 85 9.44 2.05 -5.67
CA GLY A 85 9.99 2.20 -7.01
C GLY A 85 10.46 3.62 -7.31
N PHE A 86 9.67 4.64 -6.97
CA PHE A 86 9.92 6.04 -7.35
C PHE A 86 10.50 6.90 -6.21
N LEU A 87 9.81 7.04 -5.07
CA LEU A 87 10.26 7.96 -4.01
C LEU A 87 11.57 7.51 -3.31
N MET A 88 11.75 6.20 -3.08
CA MET A 88 12.97 5.68 -2.44
C MET A 88 14.23 5.80 -3.31
N GLN A 89 14.12 6.18 -4.60
CA GLN A 89 15.30 6.54 -5.40
C GLN A 89 15.97 7.82 -4.88
N LYS A 90 15.19 8.72 -4.25
CA LYS A 90 15.65 10.03 -3.77
C LYS A 90 15.68 10.13 -2.25
N PHE A 91 14.80 9.40 -1.57
CA PHE A 91 14.60 9.50 -0.14
C PHE A 91 14.92 8.19 0.57
N SER A 92 15.26 8.28 1.86
CA SER A 92 15.48 7.10 2.68
C SER A 92 14.18 6.32 2.91
N ASN A 93 14.27 5.02 3.23
CA ASN A 93 13.11 4.23 3.63
C ASN A 93 12.32 4.90 4.76
N PHE A 94 13.02 5.42 5.77
CA PHE A 94 12.40 6.10 6.91
C PHE A 94 11.58 7.32 6.47
N THR A 95 12.15 8.15 5.59
CA THR A 95 11.47 9.34 5.04
C THR A 95 10.25 8.93 4.21
N VAL A 96 10.39 7.93 3.35
CA VAL A 96 9.27 7.43 2.53
C VAL A 96 8.18 6.81 3.39
N SER A 97 8.52 6.15 4.50
CA SER A 97 7.53 5.64 5.44
C SER A 97 6.76 6.75 6.12
N LEU A 98 7.41 7.84 6.55
CA LEU A 98 6.72 9.02 7.05
C LEU A 98 5.79 9.64 5.99
N MET A 99 6.24 9.72 4.74
CA MET A 99 5.42 10.20 3.63
C MET A 99 4.19 9.30 3.45
N SER A 100 4.37 7.99 3.31
CA SER A 100 3.28 7.01 3.20
C SER A 100 2.27 7.12 4.36
N THR A 101 2.74 7.26 5.59
CA THR A 101 1.89 7.49 6.77
C THR A 101 1.12 8.81 6.69
N SER A 102 1.75 9.90 6.26
CA SER A 102 1.07 11.18 6.12
C SER A 102 0.01 11.18 5.00
N ALA A 103 0.21 10.40 3.92
CA ALA A 103 -0.81 10.17 2.91
C ALA A 103 -2.03 9.43 3.49
N HIS A 104 -1.81 8.41 4.33
CA HIS A 104 -2.88 7.69 5.02
C HIS A 104 -3.63 8.58 6.02
N LEU A 105 -2.91 9.43 6.77
CA LEU A 105 -3.53 10.43 7.65
C LEU A 105 -4.41 11.42 6.87
N ALA A 106 -3.94 11.88 5.71
CA ALA A 106 -4.70 12.81 4.87
C ALA A 106 -6.03 12.22 4.38
N TYR A 107 -6.05 10.90 4.12
CA TYR A 107 -7.25 10.18 3.68
C TYR A 107 -8.18 9.78 4.83
N TRP A 108 -7.67 9.16 5.89
CA TRP A 108 -8.49 8.58 6.97
C TRP A 108 -8.76 9.52 8.16
N ALA A 109 -7.95 10.57 8.35
CA ALA A 109 -8.06 11.52 9.47
C ALA A 109 -8.20 10.87 10.86
N ASN A 110 -7.43 9.81 11.11
CA ASN A 110 -7.48 9.00 12.32
C ASN A 110 -6.05 8.68 12.79
N LEU A 111 -5.79 8.74 14.10
CA LEU A 111 -4.48 8.45 14.69
C LEU A 111 -4.00 7.02 14.42
N ASN A 112 -4.90 6.06 14.25
CA ASN A 112 -4.52 4.69 13.90
C ASN A 112 -3.85 4.60 12.53
N ALA A 113 -4.05 5.59 11.64
CA ALA A 113 -3.29 5.69 10.40
C ALA A 113 -1.78 5.86 10.64
N LEU A 114 -1.35 6.35 11.82
CA LEU A 114 0.07 6.38 12.21
C LEU A 114 0.69 4.99 12.26
N LEU A 115 -0.10 3.95 12.56
CA LEU A 115 0.39 2.57 12.60
C LEU A 115 0.87 2.08 11.23
N THR A 116 0.43 2.69 10.14
CA THR A 116 0.89 2.38 8.77
C THR A 116 2.38 2.68 8.57
N PHE A 117 3.02 3.43 9.46
CA PHE A 117 4.46 3.68 9.46
C PHE A 117 5.26 2.38 9.53
N PHE A 118 4.87 1.44 10.39
CA PHE A 118 5.58 0.18 10.61
C PHE A 118 5.53 -0.78 9.40
N PRO A 119 4.36 -1.13 8.83
CA PRO A 119 4.32 -1.93 7.61
C PRO A 119 5.02 -1.18 6.47
N SER A 120 4.91 0.15 6.40
CA SER A 120 5.59 0.93 5.36
C SER A 120 7.12 0.80 5.43
N LEU A 121 7.70 0.85 6.64
CA LEU A 121 9.12 0.60 6.87
C LEU A 121 9.51 -0.81 6.46
N PHE A 122 8.69 -1.80 6.81
CA PHE A 122 8.91 -3.20 6.48
C PHE A 122 8.92 -3.42 4.97
N PHE A 123 7.97 -2.85 4.23
CA PHE A 123 7.92 -2.96 2.76
C PHE A 123 9.15 -2.35 2.09
N GLY A 124 9.64 -1.20 2.56
CA GLY A 124 10.87 -0.63 2.00
C GLY A 124 12.14 -1.38 2.43
N TRP A 125 12.15 -2.06 3.59
CA TRP A 125 13.21 -3.04 3.89
C TRP A 125 13.15 -4.22 2.92
N LEU A 126 11.97 -4.77 2.67
CA LEU A 126 11.76 -5.90 1.77
C LEU A 126 12.18 -5.55 0.34
N TYR A 127 11.79 -4.36 -0.14
CA TYR A 127 12.25 -3.80 -1.41
C TYR A 127 13.78 -3.76 -1.49
N ARG A 128 14.47 -3.22 -0.48
CA ARG A 128 15.95 -3.18 -0.49
C ARG A 128 16.59 -4.57 -0.43
N LYS A 129 15.95 -5.52 0.25
CA LYS A 129 16.47 -6.89 0.35
C LYS A 129 16.34 -7.65 -0.96
N THR A 130 15.25 -7.47 -1.68
CA THR A 130 14.95 -8.20 -2.92
C THR A 130 15.37 -7.44 -4.18
N ASP A 131 15.56 -6.13 -4.06
CA ASP A 131 15.71 -5.19 -5.16
C ASP A 131 14.60 -5.41 -6.21
N SER A 132 13.37 -5.58 -5.73
CA SER A 132 12.19 -5.89 -6.54
C SER A 132 10.93 -5.32 -5.89
N VAL A 133 10.10 -4.62 -6.65
CA VAL A 133 8.80 -4.08 -6.19
C VAL A 133 7.75 -5.17 -5.99
N ILE A 134 7.95 -6.35 -6.58
CA ILE A 134 7.01 -7.48 -6.48
C ILE A 134 6.92 -8.03 -5.06
N ALA A 135 8.06 -8.11 -4.34
CA ALA A 135 8.07 -8.62 -2.97
C ALA A 135 7.24 -7.76 -2.00
N PRO A 136 7.48 -6.44 -1.88
CA PRO A 136 6.64 -5.60 -1.04
C PRO A 136 5.21 -5.52 -1.55
N ALA A 137 4.94 -5.61 -2.86
CA ALA A 137 3.56 -5.56 -3.35
C ALA A 137 2.74 -6.75 -2.86
N PHE A 138 3.31 -7.96 -2.88
CA PHE A 138 2.63 -9.14 -2.32
C PHE A 138 2.52 -9.08 -0.80
N ALA A 139 3.56 -8.63 -0.09
CA ALA A 139 3.50 -8.45 1.35
C ALA A 139 2.43 -7.43 1.77
N HIS A 140 2.33 -6.31 1.05
CA HIS A 140 1.34 -5.27 1.27
C HIS A 140 -0.07 -5.77 0.96
N PHE A 141 -0.27 -6.39 -0.21
CA PHE A 141 -1.55 -7.03 -0.53
C PHE A 141 -1.98 -8.01 0.56
N SER A 142 -1.08 -8.90 1.01
CA SER A 142 -1.39 -9.86 2.08
C SER A 142 -1.70 -9.18 3.41
N ALA A 143 -1.04 -8.07 3.75
CA ALA A 143 -1.36 -7.28 4.94
C ALA A 143 -2.77 -6.67 4.85
N ASN A 144 -3.19 -6.16 3.68
CA ASN A 144 -4.54 -5.63 3.48
C ASN A 144 -5.61 -6.72 3.62
N MET A 145 -5.38 -7.88 3.01
CA MET A 145 -6.28 -9.03 3.14
C MET A 145 -6.41 -9.49 4.59
N PHE A 146 -5.29 -9.59 5.31
CA PHE A 146 -5.30 -9.96 6.71
C PHE A 146 -6.05 -8.93 7.57
N TYR A 147 -5.85 -7.64 7.31
CA TYR A 147 -6.55 -6.56 7.98
C TYR A 147 -8.08 -6.63 7.76
N PHE A 148 -8.53 -6.87 6.53
CA PHE A 148 -9.95 -7.02 6.23
C PHE A 148 -10.56 -8.24 6.90
N PHE A 149 -9.89 -9.39 6.84
CA PHE A 149 -10.34 -10.59 7.57
C PHE A 149 -10.47 -10.31 9.07
N PHE A 150 -9.50 -9.60 9.64
CA PHE A 150 -9.48 -9.29 11.05
C PHE A 150 -10.65 -8.36 11.45
N ILE A 151 -10.94 -7.33 10.66
CA ILE A 151 -12.07 -6.42 10.93
C ILE A 151 -13.42 -7.11 10.75
N GLU A 152 -13.57 -7.93 9.71
CA GLU A 152 -14.81 -8.69 9.49
C GLU A 152 -15.07 -9.68 10.63
N ARG A 153 -14.01 -10.26 11.20
CA ARG A 153 -14.12 -11.21 12.31
C ARG A 153 -14.32 -10.55 13.66
N PHE A 154 -13.76 -9.36 13.87
CA PHE A 154 -13.76 -8.63 15.15
C PHE A 154 -14.25 -7.18 14.95
N PRO A 155 -15.55 -6.96 14.72
CA PRO A 155 -16.10 -5.66 14.34
C PRO A 155 -15.90 -4.57 15.41
N GLU A 156 -15.97 -4.93 16.70
CA GLU A 156 -15.73 -3.98 17.81
C GLU A 156 -14.31 -3.38 17.75
N LEU A 157 -13.31 -4.17 17.35
CA LEU A 157 -11.96 -3.65 17.16
C LEU A 157 -11.86 -2.82 15.88
N GLY A 158 -12.63 -3.16 14.84
CA GLY A 158 -12.78 -2.35 13.64
C GLY A 158 -13.27 -0.94 13.94
N GLU A 159 -14.31 -0.80 14.77
CA GLU A 159 -14.82 0.51 15.20
C GLU A 159 -13.76 1.32 15.96
N LEU A 160 -13.03 0.67 16.87
CA LEU A 160 -11.94 1.31 17.60
C LEU A 160 -10.80 1.74 16.68
N LEU A 161 -10.46 0.91 15.69
CA LEU A 161 -9.41 1.17 14.72
C LEU A 161 -9.81 2.25 13.71
N GLN A 162 -11.09 2.40 13.38
CA GLN A 162 -11.59 3.35 12.39
C GLN A 162 -12.10 4.67 12.99
N ARG A 163 -12.13 4.80 14.32
CA ARG A 163 -12.62 6.01 15.01
C ARG A 163 -11.91 7.27 14.54
N SER A 164 -12.64 8.11 13.81
CA SER A 164 -12.21 9.42 13.31
C SER A 164 -11.89 10.38 14.45
N LEU A 165 -10.94 11.30 14.22
CA LEU A 165 -10.65 12.42 15.13
C LEU A 165 -11.70 13.55 15.09
N ILE A 166 -12.62 13.48 14.12
CA ILE A 166 -13.69 14.43 13.86
C ILE A 166 -15.03 13.72 13.98
#